data_AF-A0A8B8WJT5-F1
#
_entry.id   AF-A0A8B8WJT5-F1
#
_cell.length_a   1.000
_cell.length_b   1.000
_cell.length_c   1.000
_cell.angle_alpha   90.00
_cell.angle_beta   90.00
_cell.angle_gamma   90.00
#
_symmetry.space_group_name_H-M   'P 1'
#
loop_
_entity.id
_entity.type
_entity.pdbx_description
1 polymer ?
#
loop_
_entity_poly.entity_id
_entity_poly.type
_entity_poly.pdbx_seq_one_letter_code
_entity_poly.pdbx_strand_id
1 'polypeptide(L)'
;MTQELQGFLESCPPDLQADCASGILLAAERFAPTKRWHIDTTLRVLMTAGTHVRDDAVANLTQLIGGAQELHAYSVRRLYSALAEDISQQPLVQVAAWCIGEYGDLLLEGSCEETEPLQVEEEEVLALLERVLQSHMSLPATRGYALTALMKLSTRLHGDNNRIRQVVSVYGSCLDVELQQRAVEYNTLFRKYDHMRAAILEKIPLVERGGSQADEEAKESKETAQLSEAAPVPTEPQASELLDLLDLLDGPSGDAQHPPPLDPTPGGALIHLLNLPCAPPPPAPIPNLKVFEREGLQLNLSFVRPPGTPTLLLITVTATNTSGGDVTHFICQAAVPKSFQLQLQAPSGDTVPAQGGLPTTQLLRILNPKKAPLRLKLRLTYNHFGQSVQEIFEVNNLPVETWQ
;
A
#
# COMPACT_ATOMS: atom_id res chain seq x y z
N MET A 1 -6.63 -24.87 -21.23
CA MET A 1 -6.88 -24.93 -19.77
C MET A 1 -7.30 -23.57 -19.22
N THR A 2 -6.60 -22.46 -19.49
CA THR A 2 -6.99 -21.15 -18.96
C THR A 2 -8.35 -20.64 -19.44
N GLN A 3 -8.73 -20.89 -20.71
CA GLN A 3 -10.07 -20.56 -21.22
C GLN A 3 -11.20 -21.34 -20.49
N GLU A 4 -10.96 -22.61 -20.16
CA GLU A 4 -11.89 -23.43 -19.38
C GLU A 4 -12.02 -22.90 -17.95
N LEU A 5 -10.92 -22.47 -17.33
CA LEU A 5 -10.94 -21.85 -16.00
C LEU A 5 -11.67 -20.49 -16.00
N GLN A 6 -11.51 -19.69 -17.06
CA GLN A 6 -12.26 -18.45 -17.23
C GLN A 6 -13.75 -18.71 -17.44
N GLY A 7 -14.13 -19.73 -18.22
CA GLY A 7 -15.52 -20.16 -18.37
C GLY A 7 -16.12 -20.71 -17.07
N PHE A 8 -15.31 -21.43 -16.27
CA PHE A 8 -15.71 -21.85 -14.94
C PHE A 8 -15.92 -20.67 -13.99
N LEU A 9 -15.08 -19.63 -14.04
CA LEU A 9 -15.20 -18.45 -13.18
C LEU A 9 -16.58 -17.76 -13.33
N GLU A 10 -17.13 -17.72 -14.55
CA GLU A 10 -18.46 -17.15 -14.82
C GLU A 10 -19.61 -17.96 -14.20
N SER A 11 -19.41 -19.27 -14.02
CA SER A 11 -20.40 -20.17 -13.42
C SER A 11 -20.03 -20.59 -11.99
N CYS A 12 -18.99 -19.99 -11.43
CA CYS A 12 -18.40 -20.40 -10.17
C CYS A 12 -19.27 -19.97 -8.97
N PRO A 13 -19.55 -20.86 -8.00
CA PRO A 13 -20.25 -20.47 -6.78
C PRO A 13 -19.45 -19.41 -6.00
N PRO A 14 -20.12 -18.46 -5.32
CA PRO A 14 -19.46 -17.31 -4.69
C PRO A 14 -18.35 -17.69 -3.71
N ASP A 15 -18.53 -18.80 -3.00
CA ASP A 15 -17.57 -19.33 -2.02
C ASP A 15 -16.21 -19.73 -2.63
N LEU A 16 -16.18 -20.04 -3.94
CA LEU A 16 -14.97 -20.45 -4.66
C LEU A 16 -14.45 -19.39 -5.64
N GLN A 17 -15.20 -18.31 -5.85
CA GLN A 17 -14.82 -17.27 -6.83
C GLN A 17 -13.48 -16.61 -6.47
N ALA A 18 -13.22 -16.35 -5.19
CA ALA A 18 -11.98 -15.74 -4.74
C ALA A 18 -10.76 -16.64 -4.99
N ASP A 19 -10.87 -17.93 -4.65
CA ASP A 19 -9.80 -18.91 -4.86
C ASP A 19 -9.57 -19.16 -6.34
N CYS A 20 -10.64 -19.25 -7.13
CA CYS A 20 -10.57 -19.42 -8.58
C CYS A 20 -9.90 -18.21 -9.25
N ALA A 21 -10.34 -16.99 -8.92
CA ALA A 21 -9.74 -15.76 -9.44
C ALA A 21 -8.25 -15.67 -9.07
N SER A 22 -7.90 -15.93 -7.80
CA SER A 22 -6.52 -15.96 -7.33
C SER A 22 -5.67 -16.98 -8.10
N GLY A 23 -6.18 -18.20 -8.31
CA GLY A 23 -5.50 -19.25 -9.06
C GLY A 23 -5.26 -18.88 -10.53
N ILE A 24 -6.24 -18.26 -11.19
CA ILE A 24 -6.10 -17.78 -12.58
C ILE A 24 -5.04 -16.68 -12.67
N LEU A 25 -5.06 -15.71 -11.73
CA LEU A 25 -4.08 -14.63 -11.70
C LEU A 25 -2.66 -15.14 -11.48
N LEU A 26 -2.46 -16.04 -10.51
CA LEU A 26 -1.15 -16.65 -10.25
C LEU A 26 -0.63 -17.45 -11.45
N ALA A 27 -1.51 -18.17 -12.14
CA ALA A 27 -1.15 -18.91 -13.35
C ALA A 27 -0.78 -17.95 -14.50
N ALA A 28 -1.50 -16.84 -14.65
CA ALA A 28 -1.19 -15.81 -15.64
C ALA A 28 0.14 -15.12 -15.35
N GLU A 29 0.45 -14.84 -14.09
CA GLU A 29 1.72 -14.23 -13.67
C GLU A 29 2.93 -15.09 -14.04
N ARG A 30 2.82 -16.42 -13.95
CA ARG A 30 3.94 -17.34 -14.20
C ARG A 30 4.05 -17.81 -15.64
N PHE A 31 2.92 -18.04 -16.31
CA PHE A 31 2.88 -18.81 -17.55
C PHE A 31 2.25 -18.04 -18.73
N ALA A 32 2.08 -16.72 -18.61
CA ALA A 32 1.56 -15.93 -19.72
C ALA A 32 2.49 -16.01 -20.95
N PRO A 33 1.95 -16.36 -22.14
CA PRO A 33 2.75 -16.44 -23.37
C PRO A 33 3.15 -15.05 -23.90
N THR A 34 2.34 -14.03 -23.65
CA THR A 34 2.59 -12.64 -24.04
C THR A 34 2.07 -11.68 -22.97
N LYS A 35 2.65 -10.48 -22.87
CA LYS A 35 2.16 -9.41 -21.98
C LYS A 35 0.70 -9.04 -22.30
N ARG A 36 0.33 -9.02 -23.59
CA ARG A 36 -1.04 -8.77 -24.05
C ARG A 36 -2.02 -9.79 -23.49
N TRP A 37 -1.70 -11.09 -23.65
CA TRP A 37 -2.54 -12.16 -23.12
C TRP A 37 -2.67 -12.09 -21.59
N HIS A 38 -1.59 -11.70 -20.91
CA HIS A 38 -1.61 -11.49 -19.46
C HIS A 38 -2.59 -10.36 -19.09
N ILE A 39 -2.46 -9.19 -19.71
CA ILE A 39 -3.36 -8.04 -19.49
C ILE A 39 -4.82 -8.45 -19.75
N ASP A 40 -5.09 -9.12 -20.87
CA ASP A 40 -6.45 -9.56 -21.24
C ASP A 40 -7.04 -10.54 -20.22
N THR A 41 -6.23 -11.48 -19.75
CA THR A 41 -6.64 -12.48 -18.76
C THR A 41 -6.96 -11.82 -17.43
N THR A 42 -6.08 -10.96 -16.94
CA THR A 42 -6.29 -10.24 -15.67
C THR A 42 -7.49 -9.30 -15.76
N LEU A 43 -7.64 -8.56 -16.86
CA LEU A 43 -8.79 -7.69 -17.11
C LEU A 43 -10.10 -8.48 -17.14
N ARG A 44 -10.13 -9.67 -17.76
CA ARG A 44 -11.31 -10.54 -17.75
C ARG A 44 -11.66 -11.00 -16.33
N VAL A 45 -10.67 -11.40 -15.53
CA VAL A 45 -10.88 -11.78 -14.13
C VAL A 45 -11.44 -10.61 -13.32
N LEU A 46 -10.94 -9.39 -13.51
CA LEU A 46 -11.46 -8.20 -12.83
C LEU A 46 -12.90 -7.87 -13.22
N MET A 47 -13.29 -8.06 -14.47
CA MET A 47 -14.67 -7.85 -14.94
C MET A 47 -15.64 -8.90 -14.38
N THR A 48 -15.22 -10.17 -14.27
CA THR A 48 -16.10 -11.26 -13.85
C THR A 48 -16.18 -11.40 -12.33
N ALA A 49 -15.05 -11.33 -11.62
CA ALA A 49 -14.96 -11.66 -10.19
C ALA A 49 -14.77 -10.43 -9.28
N GLY A 50 -14.65 -9.22 -9.84
CA GLY A 50 -14.09 -8.01 -9.22
C GLY A 50 -14.07 -7.91 -7.69
N THR A 51 -15.20 -7.99 -6.98
CA THR A 51 -15.23 -7.89 -5.50
C THR A 51 -14.50 -9.02 -4.75
N HIS A 52 -14.29 -10.17 -5.38
CA HIS A 52 -13.67 -11.36 -4.83
C HIS A 52 -12.19 -11.48 -5.19
N VAL A 53 -11.65 -10.53 -5.95
CA VAL A 53 -10.25 -10.54 -6.36
C VAL A 53 -9.36 -10.08 -5.20
N ARG A 54 -8.12 -10.60 -5.14
CA ARG A 54 -7.12 -10.24 -4.14
C ARG A 54 -6.78 -8.74 -4.16
N ASP A 55 -6.47 -8.19 -2.99
CA ASP A 55 -6.13 -6.78 -2.79
C ASP A 55 -4.92 -6.31 -3.61
N ASP A 56 -3.98 -7.20 -3.94
CA ASP A 56 -2.78 -6.88 -4.71
C ASP A 56 -2.97 -6.91 -6.23
N ALA A 57 -4.11 -7.42 -6.73
CA ALA A 57 -4.34 -7.54 -8.17
C ALA A 57 -4.33 -6.19 -8.90
N VAL A 58 -4.80 -5.13 -8.24
CA VAL A 58 -4.78 -3.76 -8.78
C VAL A 58 -3.34 -3.29 -8.99
N ALA A 59 -2.47 -3.49 -7.99
CA ALA A 59 -1.07 -3.10 -8.06
C ALA A 59 -0.31 -3.92 -9.11
N ASN A 60 -0.52 -5.25 -9.15
CA ASN A 60 0.15 -6.13 -10.09
C ASN A 60 -0.24 -5.81 -11.55
N LEU A 61 -1.54 -5.56 -11.83
CA LEU A 61 -1.97 -5.17 -13.18
C LEU A 61 -1.45 -3.79 -13.57
N THR A 62 -1.47 -2.83 -12.63
CA THR A 62 -0.92 -1.48 -12.86
C THR A 62 0.57 -1.54 -13.24
N GLN A 63 1.34 -2.34 -12.52
CA GLN A 63 2.77 -2.53 -12.80
C GLN A 63 2.99 -3.26 -14.14
N LEU A 64 2.21 -4.30 -14.43
CA LEU A 64 2.27 -5.02 -15.70
C LEU A 64 2.01 -4.09 -16.89
N ILE A 65 0.98 -3.24 -16.80
CA ILE A 65 0.67 -2.26 -17.85
C ILE A 65 1.79 -1.23 -17.96
N GLY A 66 2.29 -0.69 -16.85
CA GLY A 66 3.41 0.26 -16.88
C GLY A 66 4.67 -0.30 -17.53
N GLY A 67 4.97 -1.58 -17.32
CA GLY A 67 6.10 -2.25 -17.97
C GLY A 67 5.89 -2.64 -19.44
N ALA A 68 4.73 -2.36 -20.02
CA ALA A 68 4.34 -2.77 -21.38
C ALA A 68 4.02 -1.53 -22.24
N GLN A 69 5.04 -0.72 -22.51
CA GLN A 69 4.90 0.56 -23.23
C GLN A 69 4.20 0.42 -24.59
N GLU A 70 4.50 -0.67 -25.30
CA GLU A 70 3.90 -1.04 -26.58
C GLU A 70 2.39 -1.33 -26.50
N LEU A 71 1.87 -1.63 -25.30
CA LEU A 71 0.47 -1.96 -25.06
C LEU A 71 -0.31 -0.85 -24.34
N HIS A 72 0.28 0.32 -24.08
CA HIS A 72 -0.42 1.40 -23.35
C HIS A 72 -1.69 1.86 -24.06
N ALA A 73 -1.61 2.15 -25.37
CA ALA A 73 -2.75 2.58 -26.18
C ALA A 73 -3.87 1.51 -26.25
N TYR A 74 -3.48 0.24 -26.33
CA TYR A 74 -4.41 -0.88 -26.28
C TYR A 74 -5.10 -0.99 -24.90
N SER A 75 -4.30 -0.97 -23.83
CA SER A 75 -4.76 -1.17 -22.46
C SER A 75 -5.72 -0.07 -22.02
N VAL A 76 -5.39 1.19 -22.29
CA VAL A 76 -6.24 2.33 -21.91
C VAL A 76 -7.60 2.29 -22.62
N ARG A 77 -7.66 1.87 -23.89
CA ARG A 77 -8.92 1.71 -24.63
C ARG A 77 -9.77 0.59 -24.07
N ARG A 78 -9.19 -0.58 -23.85
CA ARG A 78 -9.90 -1.73 -23.29
C ARG A 78 -10.46 -1.42 -21.90
N LEU A 79 -9.66 -0.77 -21.05
CA LEU A 79 -10.09 -0.34 -19.73
C LEU A 79 -11.16 0.76 -19.78
N TYR A 80 -11.04 1.71 -20.71
CA TYR A 80 -12.06 2.74 -20.92
C TYR A 80 -13.41 2.13 -21.33
N SER A 81 -13.41 1.23 -22.33
CA SER A 81 -14.62 0.54 -22.77
C SER A 81 -15.25 -0.29 -21.65
N ALA A 82 -14.44 -1.07 -20.90
CA ALA A 82 -14.93 -1.85 -19.77
C ALA A 82 -15.52 -0.97 -18.66
N LEU A 83 -14.89 0.18 -18.37
CA LEU A 83 -15.39 1.14 -17.38
C LEU A 83 -16.67 1.86 -17.85
N ALA A 84 -16.80 2.12 -19.16
CA ALA A 84 -18.00 2.71 -19.73
C ALA A 84 -19.22 1.78 -19.57
N GLU A 85 -19.03 0.47 -19.70
CA GLU A 85 -20.08 -0.54 -19.51
C GLU A 85 -20.49 -0.68 -18.04
N ASP A 86 -19.54 -0.89 -17.12
CA ASP A 86 -19.83 -1.12 -15.71
C ASP A 86 -18.79 -0.49 -14.76
N ILE A 87 -19.28 0.20 -13.73
CA ILE A 87 -18.49 0.84 -12.68
C ILE A 87 -18.67 0.16 -11.31
N SER A 88 -19.40 -0.95 -11.25
CA SER A 88 -19.68 -1.67 -10.00
C SER A 88 -18.41 -2.31 -9.43
N GLN A 89 -17.55 -2.84 -10.30
CA GLN A 89 -16.36 -3.60 -9.93
C GLN A 89 -15.21 -2.67 -9.52
N GLN A 90 -15.04 -2.48 -8.20
CA GLN A 90 -14.09 -1.49 -7.66
C GLN A 90 -12.64 -1.68 -8.13
N PRO A 91 -12.05 -2.90 -8.12
CA PRO A 91 -10.67 -3.09 -8.59
C PRO A 91 -10.48 -2.74 -10.07
N LEU A 92 -11.46 -3.07 -10.92
CA LEU A 92 -11.46 -2.68 -12.33
C LEU A 92 -11.45 -1.16 -12.48
N VAL A 93 -12.32 -0.48 -11.75
CA VAL A 93 -12.43 0.99 -11.79
C VAL A 93 -11.13 1.66 -11.34
N GLN A 94 -10.45 1.12 -10.33
CA GLN A 94 -9.17 1.65 -9.85
C GLN A 94 -8.08 1.57 -10.91
N VAL A 95 -7.90 0.39 -11.54
CA VAL A 95 -6.92 0.20 -12.61
C VAL A 95 -7.28 1.06 -13.82
N ALA A 96 -8.55 1.11 -14.21
CA ALA A 96 -9.02 1.91 -15.33
C ALA A 96 -8.78 3.41 -15.10
N ALA A 97 -9.16 3.95 -13.93
CA ALA A 97 -8.93 5.34 -13.58
C ALA A 97 -7.43 5.69 -13.58
N TRP A 98 -6.58 4.82 -13.02
CA TRP A 98 -5.14 5.01 -13.08
C TRP A 98 -4.61 5.06 -14.52
N CYS A 99 -5.00 4.09 -15.37
CA CYS A 99 -4.56 4.02 -16.76
C CYS A 99 -5.04 5.22 -17.58
N ILE A 100 -6.28 5.66 -17.40
CA ILE A 100 -6.84 6.86 -18.05
C ILE A 100 -6.05 8.10 -17.61
N GLY A 101 -5.71 8.20 -16.32
CA GLY A 101 -4.91 9.30 -15.80
C GLY A 101 -3.50 9.35 -16.38
N GLU A 102 -2.85 8.20 -16.59
CA GLU A 102 -1.48 8.14 -17.11
C GLU A 102 -1.38 8.26 -18.63
N TYR A 103 -2.27 7.55 -19.35
CA TYR A 103 -2.21 7.32 -20.79
C TYR A 103 -3.42 7.89 -21.54
N GLY A 104 -4.12 8.86 -20.96
CA GLY A 104 -5.29 9.50 -21.57
C GLY A 104 -4.99 10.28 -22.86
N ASP A 105 -3.73 10.68 -23.06
CA ASP A 105 -3.22 11.22 -24.33
C ASP A 105 -3.38 10.19 -25.48
N LEU A 106 -2.91 8.96 -25.25
CA LEU A 106 -2.97 7.87 -26.24
C LEU A 106 -4.41 7.40 -26.54
N LEU A 107 -5.33 7.63 -25.61
CA LEU A 107 -6.75 7.32 -25.81
C LEU A 107 -7.36 8.22 -26.90
N LEU A 108 -6.97 9.50 -26.93
CA LEU A 108 -7.52 10.52 -27.82
C LEU A 108 -6.86 10.55 -29.20
N GLU A 109 -5.60 10.13 -29.30
CA GLU A 109 -4.85 10.11 -30.56
C GLU A 109 -5.43 9.12 -31.60
N GLY A 110 -6.34 8.22 -31.21
CA GLY A 110 -7.05 7.34 -32.14
C GLY A 110 -6.20 6.26 -32.83
N SER A 111 -4.87 6.31 -32.68
CA SER A 111 -3.91 5.35 -33.24
C SER A 111 -3.74 4.09 -32.39
N CYS A 112 -4.59 3.09 -32.59
CA CYS A 112 -4.23 1.71 -32.23
C CYS A 112 -4.89 0.80 -33.26
N GLU A 113 -4.05 0.04 -33.95
CA GLU A 113 -4.41 -0.79 -35.11
C GLU A 113 -5.22 -2.03 -34.72
N GLU A 114 -5.24 -2.38 -33.42
CA GLU A 114 -5.69 -3.68 -32.92
C GLU A 114 -7.07 -3.65 -32.23
N THR A 115 -7.74 -2.50 -32.18
CA THR A 115 -9.09 -2.35 -31.59
C THR A 115 -9.99 -1.62 -32.57
N GLU A 116 -11.31 -1.86 -32.52
CA GLU A 116 -12.28 -1.08 -33.29
C GLU A 116 -12.05 0.44 -33.09
N PRO A 117 -12.19 1.25 -34.14
CA PRO A 117 -11.96 2.68 -34.05
C PRO A 117 -13.00 3.31 -33.12
N LEU A 118 -12.60 3.55 -31.88
CA LEU A 118 -13.36 4.27 -30.88
C LEU A 118 -12.91 5.73 -30.92
N GLN A 119 -13.76 6.62 -31.45
CA GLN A 119 -13.55 8.06 -31.29
C GLN A 119 -14.06 8.43 -29.91
N VAL A 120 -13.13 8.71 -29.00
CA VAL A 120 -13.43 9.17 -27.65
C VAL A 120 -13.11 10.65 -27.58
N GLU A 121 -14.08 11.46 -27.15
CA GLU A 121 -13.86 12.89 -26.94
C GLU A 121 -13.37 13.17 -25.51
N GLU A 122 -12.61 14.25 -25.34
CA GLU A 122 -12.11 14.68 -24.02
C GLU A 122 -13.25 14.82 -23.00
N GLU A 123 -14.41 15.33 -23.43
CA GLU A 123 -15.58 15.54 -22.56
C GLU A 123 -16.20 14.24 -22.06
N GLU A 124 -16.15 13.17 -22.86
CA GLU A 124 -16.67 11.85 -22.49
C GLU A 124 -15.79 11.20 -21.43
N VAL A 125 -14.46 11.33 -21.56
CA VAL A 125 -13.50 10.84 -20.55
C VAL A 125 -13.74 11.52 -19.21
N LEU A 126 -13.90 12.85 -19.22
CA LEU A 126 -14.20 13.60 -17.99
C LEU A 126 -15.55 13.22 -17.40
N ALA A 127 -16.59 13.07 -18.23
CA ALA A 127 -17.92 12.63 -17.78
C ALA A 127 -17.88 11.23 -17.14
N LEU A 128 -17.08 10.31 -17.69
CA LEU A 128 -16.91 8.97 -17.14
C LEU A 128 -16.27 8.99 -15.75
N LEU A 129 -15.20 9.77 -15.56
CA LEU A 129 -14.54 9.90 -14.25
C LEU A 129 -15.43 10.64 -13.22
N GLU A 130 -16.18 11.66 -13.66
CA GLU A 130 -17.20 12.31 -12.82
C GLU A 130 -18.28 11.33 -12.36
N ARG A 131 -18.74 10.45 -13.26
CA ARG A 131 -19.70 9.38 -12.92
C ARG A 131 -19.16 8.44 -11.85
N VAL A 132 -17.88 8.07 -11.92
CA VAL A 132 -17.21 7.28 -10.88
C VAL A 132 -17.19 8.04 -9.55
N LEU A 133 -16.86 9.32 -9.55
CA LEU A 133 -16.79 10.15 -8.34
C LEU A 133 -18.15 10.30 -7.65
N GLN A 134 -19.20 10.54 -8.43
CA GLN A 134 -20.57 10.76 -7.94
C GLN A 134 -21.31 9.48 -7.56
N SER A 135 -20.89 8.32 -8.07
CA SER A 135 -21.51 7.03 -7.76
C SER A 135 -21.43 6.70 -6.28
N HIS A 136 -22.54 6.27 -5.68
CA HIS A 136 -22.60 5.82 -4.29
C HIS A 136 -21.90 4.46 -4.07
N MET A 137 -21.74 3.67 -5.14
CA MET A 137 -21.04 2.38 -5.12
C MET A 137 -19.51 2.54 -5.06
N SER A 138 -18.98 3.72 -5.41
CA SER A 138 -17.55 3.97 -5.40
C SER A 138 -17.01 4.07 -3.97
N LEU A 139 -15.96 3.30 -3.69
CA LEU A 139 -15.24 3.38 -2.42
C LEU A 139 -14.34 4.63 -2.34
N PRO A 140 -13.97 5.12 -1.14
CA PRO A 140 -13.08 6.28 -1.00
C PRO A 140 -11.75 6.11 -1.76
N ALA A 141 -11.13 4.93 -1.71
CA ALA A 141 -9.92 4.63 -2.47
C ALA A 141 -10.15 4.79 -3.99
N THR A 142 -11.24 4.24 -4.52
CA THR A 142 -11.62 4.34 -5.95
C THR A 142 -11.84 5.79 -6.37
N ARG A 143 -12.51 6.59 -5.53
CA ARG A 143 -12.65 8.04 -5.75
C ARG A 143 -11.29 8.75 -5.74
N GLY A 144 -10.34 8.30 -4.92
CA GLY A 144 -8.97 8.81 -4.88
C GLY A 144 -8.22 8.59 -6.19
N TYR A 145 -8.35 7.39 -6.77
CA TYR A 145 -7.83 7.09 -8.11
C TYR A 145 -8.45 8.00 -9.17
N ALA A 146 -9.78 8.13 -9.20
CA ALA A 146 -10.47 8.99 -10.17
C ALA A 146 -10.11 10.48 -10.01
N LEU A 147 -10.00 10.99 -8.79
CA LEU A 147 -9.61 12.38 -8.53
C LEU A 147 -8.17 12.66 -8.96
N THR A 148 -7.26 11.73 -8.70
CA THR A 148 -5.87 11.82 -9.16
C THR A 148 -5.78 11.73 -10.68
N ALA A 149 -6.58 10.86 -11.30
CA ALA A 149 -6.67 10.73 -12.75
C ALA A 149 -7.13 12.03 -13.41
N LEU A 150 -8.19 12.67 -12.89
CA LEU A 150 -8.63 13.99 -13.34
C LEU A 150 -7.52 15.04 -13.22
N MET A 151 -6.78 15.02 -12.10
CA MET A 151 -5.67 15.94 -11.92
C MET A 151 -4.58 15.72 -12.98
N LYS A 152 -4.20 14.47 -13.27
CA LYS A 152 -3.23 14.14 -14.34
C LYS A 152 -3.72 14.54 -15.73
N LEU A 153 -5.00 14.29 -16.03
CA LEU A 153 -5.62 14.70 -17.30
C LEU A 153 -5.55 16.21 -17.51
N SER A 154 -5.55 17.02 -16.45
CA SER A 154 -5.42 18.48 -16.58
C SER A 154 -4.11 18.98 -17.20
N THR A 155 -3.14 18.08 -17.38
CA THR A 155 -1.85 18.36 -18.05
C THR A 155 -1.69 17.61 -19.37
N ARG A 156 -2.51 16.58 -19.61
CA ARG A 156 -2.46 15.72 -20.80
C ARG A 156 -3.47 16.14 -21.87
N LEU A 157 -4.59 16.71 -21.44
CA LEU A 157 -5.64 17.23 -22.31
C LEU A 157 -5.36 18.68 -22.71
N HIS A 158 -5.68 19.03 -23.94
CA HIS A 158 -5.44 20.37 -24.48
C HIS A 158 -6.64 21.31 -24.26
N GLY A 159 -7.73 20.81 -23.68
CA GLY A 159 -8.94 21.54 -23.37
C GLY A 159 -8.91 22.46 -22.13
N ASP A 160 -10.04 23.11 -21.89
CA ASP A 160 -10.23 23.97 -20.72
C ASP A 160 -10.38 23.15 -19.44
N ASN A 161 -9.48 23.38 -18.50
CA ASN A 161 -9.42 22.69 -17.22
C ASN A 161 -10.48 23.17 -16.20
N ASN A 162 -11.35 24.10 -16.57
CA ASN A 162 -12.39 24.63 -15.69
C ASN A 162 -13.30 23.55 -15.11
N ARG A 163 -13.66 22.54 -15.90
CA ARG A 163 -14.50 21.43 -15.45
C ARG A 163 -13.80 20.60 -14.37
N ILE A 164 -12.53 20.26 -14.58
CA ILE A 164 -11.69 19.55 -13.60
C ILE A 164 -11.53 20.39 -12.33
N ARG A 165 -11.25 21.70 -12.46
CA ARG A 165 -11.16 22.64 -11.32
C ARG A 165 -12.44 22.65 -10.49
N GLN A 166 -13.60 22.66 -11.13
CA GLN A 166 -14.89 22.66 -10.43
C GLN A 166 -15.08 21.37 -9.62
N VAL A 167 -14.81 20.21 -10.22
CA VAL A 167 -14.90 18.91 -9.53
C VAL A 167 -13.95 18.87 -8.33
N VAL A 168 -12.68 19.25 -8.52
CA VAL A 168 -11.68 19.29 -7.45
C VAL A 168 -12.08 20.28 -6.35
N SER A 169 -12.70 21.41 -6.68
CA SER A 169 -13.18 22.37 -5.68
C SER A 169 -14.30 21.81 -4.80
N VAL A 170 -15.20 20.98 -5.35
CA VAL A 170 -16.28 20.35 -4.57
C VAL A 170 -15.72 19.35 -3.56
N TYR A 171 -14.67 18.61 -3.92
CA TYR A 171 -14.03 17.65 -3.01
C TYR A 171 -13.20 18.31 -1.89
N GLY A 172 -12.94 19.63 -1.95
CA GLY A 172 -12.23 20.36 -0.88
C GLY A 172 -12.98 20.41 0.46
N SER A 173 -14.28 20.08 0.47
CA SER A 173 -15.10 19.93 1.67
C SER A 173 -15.64 18.49 1.83
N CYS A 174 -14.94 17.49 1.27
CA CYS A 174 -15.31 16.09 1.46
C CYS A 174 -15.18 15.67 2.93
N LEU A 175 -16.02 14.73 3.37
CA LEU A 175 -15.95 14.15 4.71
C LEU A 175 -14.76 13.18 4.86
N ASP A 176 -14.31 12.59 3.75
CA ASP A 176 -13.16 11.71 3.73
C ASP A 176 -11.87 12.53 3.72
N VAL A 177 -11.03 12.35 4.74
CA VAL A 177 -9.84 13.17 5.00
C VAL A 177 -8.83 13.06 3.86
N GLU A 178 -8.62 11.87 3.31
CA GLU A 178 -7.70 11.61 2.21
C GLU A 178 -8.16 12.30 0.91
N LEU A 179 -9.45 12.19 0.57
CA LEU A 179 -10.02 12.88 -0.58
C LEU A 179 -9.99 14.39 -0.41
N GLN A 180 -10.32 14.88 0.79
CA GLN A 180 -10.29 16.30 1.12
C GLN A 180 -8.88 16.88 0.97
N GLN A 181 -7.88 16.20 1.55
CA GLN A 181 -6.49 16.62 1.48
C GLN A 181 -6.02 16.73 0.02
N ARG A 182 -6.20 15.68 -0.79
CA ARG A 182 -5.86 15.69 -2.22
C ARG A 182 -6.52 16.87 -2.93
N ALA A 183 -7.81 17.07 -2.71
CA ALA A 183 -8.56 18.15 -3.35
C ALA A 183 -8.03 19.54 -2.97
N VAL A 184 -7.69 19.78 -1.70
CA VAL A 184 -7.15 21.06 -1.24
C VAL A 184 -5.76 21.32 -1.82
N GLU A 185 -4.91 20.30 -1.87
CA GLU A 185 -3.57 20.37 -2.49
C GLU A 185 -3.67 20.65 -4.00
N TYR A 186 -4.55 19.93 -4.70
CA TYR A 186 -4.80 20.14 -6.14
C TYR A 186 -5.36 21.53 -6.43
N ASN A 187 -6.29 22.04 -5.61
CA ASN A 187 -6.76 23.42 -5.72
C ASN A 187 -5.63 24.43 -5.54
N THR A 188 -4.67 24.16 -4.65
CA THR A 188 -3.50 25.01 -4.45
C THR A 188 -2.59 25.01 -5.67
N LEU A 189 -2.38 23.84 -6.29
CA LEU A 189 -1.70 23.69 -7.57
C LEU A 189 -2.37 24.52 -8.67
N PHE A 190 -3.70 24.40 -8.85
CA PHE A 190 -4.44 25.17 -9.86
C PHE A 190 -4.38 26.69 -9.65
N ARG A 191 -4.33 27.17 -8.41
CA ARG A 191 -4.39 28.61 -8.09
C ARG A 191 -3.03 29.29 -8.03
N LYS A 192 -2.05 28.66 -7.38
CA LYS A 192 -0.75 29.28 -7.07
C LYS A 192 0.40 28.76 -7.92
N TYR A 193 0.37 27.47 -8.26
CA TYR A 193 1.50 26.76 -8.88
C TYR A 193 1.14 26.12 -10.22
N ASP A 194 0.26 26.76 -10.99
CA ASP A 194 -0.24 26.24 -12.27
C ASP A 194 0.91 25.95 -13.25
N HIS A 195 1.92 26.82 -13.26
CA HIS A 195 3.16 26.67 -14.04
C HIS A 195 4.00 25.44 -13.66
N MET A 196 3.86 24.91 -12.44
CA MET A 196 4.58 23.70 -12.00
C MET A 196 3.78 22.42 -12.24
N ARG A 197 2.49 22.53 -12.58
CA ARG A 197 1.58 21.38 -12.64
C ARG A 197 2.04 20.31 -13.64
N ALA A 198 2.50 20.73 -14.82
CA ALA A 198 2.99 19.81 -15.85
C ALA A 198 4.20 19.00 -15.38
N ALA A 199 5.17 19.65 -14.72
CA ALA A 199 6.37 18.99 -14.21
C ALA A 199 6.08 18.03 -13.05
N ILE A 200 5.14 18.38 -12.16
CA ILE A 200 4.79 17.54 -11.01
C ILE A 200 3.97 16.31 -11.43
N LEU A 201 3.18 16.43 -12.50
CA LEU A 201 2.28 15.38 -12.99
C LEU A 201 2.82 14.61 -14.20
N GLU A 202 4.15 14.61 -14.38
CA GLU A 202 4.83 13.76 -15.35
C GLU A 202 4.52 12.26 -15.11
N LYS A 203 4.72 11.45 -16.16
CA LYS A 203 4.45 10.01 -16.11
C LYS A 203 5.33 9.36 -15.04
N ILE A 204 4.72 8.51 -14.20
CA ILE A 204 5.43 7.86 -13.09
C ILE A 204 6.57 6.97 -13.63
N PRO A 205 7.80 7.07 -13.09
CA PRO A 205 8.90 6.18 -13.46
C PRO A 205 8.56 4.70 -13.20
N LEU A 206 9.00 3.83 -14.10
CA LEU A 206 8.76 2.39 -13.97
C LEU A 206 9.66 1.80 -12.89
N VAL A 207 9.06 1.13 -11.91
CA VAL A 207 9.78 0.29 -10.95
C VAL A 207 10.00 -1.07 -11.61
N GLU A 208 11.20 -1.29 -12.16
CA GLU A 208 11.59 -2.59 -12.67
C GLU A 208 11.68 -3.59 -11.49
N ARG A 209 10.88 -4.65 -11.56
CA ARG A 209 11.06 -5.82 -10.68
C ARG A 209 12.37 -6.47 -11.14
N GLY A 210 13.41 -6.41 -10.31
CA GLY A 210 14.76 -6.87 -10.63
C GLY A 210 14.76 -8.17 -11.46
N GLY A 211 15.29 -8.08 -12.67
CA GLY A 211 15.47 -9.22 -13.55
C GLY A 211 16.57 -10.14 -13.03
N SER A 212 16.17 -11.21 -12.33
CA SER A 212 17.07 -12.33 -12.00
C SER A 212 16.33 -13.60 -11.59
N GLN A 213 15.11 -13.83 -12.09
CA GLN A 213 14.40 -15.12 -11.90
C GLN A 213 14.01 -15.82 -13.21
N ALA A 214 14.05 -15.15 -14.36
CA ALA A 214 13.67 -15.76 -15.63
C ALA A 214 14.80 -16.61 -16.28
N ASP A 215 16.07 -16.40 -15.91
CA ASP A 215 17.22 -17.09 -16.52
C ASP A 215 17.72 -18.31 -15.71
N GLU A 216 17.25 -18.54 -14.49
CA GLU A 216 17.66 -19.70 -13.68
C GLU A 216 16.78 -20.95 -13.87
N GLU A 217 15.49 -20.80 -14.19
CA GLU A 217 14.58 -21.94 -14.40
C GLU A 217 14.93 -22.78 -15.65
N ALA A 218 15.71 -22.21 -16.59
CA ALA A 218 16.22 -22.93 -17.75
C ALA A 218 17.47 -23.80 -17.48
N LYS A 219 18.10 -23.65 -16.29
CA LYS A 219 19.27 -24.45 -15.89
C LYS A 219 18.92 -25.58 -14.91
N GLU A 220 17.91 -25.39 -14.07
CA GLU A 220 17.52 -26.38 -13.04
C GLU A 220 16.90 -27.68 -13.60
N SER A 221 16.40 -27.64 -14.84
CA SER A 221 15.79 -28.80 -15.51
C SER A 221 16.82 -29.79 -16.11
N LYS A 222 18.13 -29.55 -15.95
CA LYS A 222 19.20 -30.47 -16.38
C LYS A 222 19.96 -31.19 -15.26
N GLU A 223 19.83 -30.77 -14.00
CA GLU A 223 20.59 -31.37 -12.89
C GLU A 223 19.82 -32.38 -12.04
N THR A 224 18.51 -32.54 -12.25
CA THR A 224 17.65 -33.44 -11.45
C THR A 224 17.75 -34.93 -11.81
N ALA A 225 18.69 -35.34 -12.68
CA ALA A 225 18.79 -36.73 -13.17
C ALA A 225 19.90 -37.58 -12.51
N GLN A 226 20.69 -37.06 -11.57
CA GLN A 226 21.72 -37.86 -10.91
C GLN A 226 21.76 -37.58 -9.41
N LEU A 227 21.31 -38.59 -8.65
CA LEU A 227 21.65 -38.98 -7.27
C LEU A 227 20.43 -39.14 -6.37
N SER A 228 19.87 -40.35 -6.40
CA SER A 228 19.08 -40.93 -5.32
C SER A 228 19.93 -42.00 -4.65
N GLU A 229 20.30 -41.85 -3.37
CA GLU A 229 20.17 -42.94 -2.37
C GLU A 229 20.55 -42.52 -0.93
N ALA A 230 19.76 -43.07 0.00
CA ALA A 230 20.00 -43.36 1.43
C ALA A 230 19.73 -42.28 2.52
N ALA A 231 18.98 -42.74 3.54
CA ALA A 231 18.68 -42.13 4.84
C ALA A 231 19.08 -43.15 5.97
N PRO A 232 18.87 -42.97 7.30
CA PRO A 232 18.47 -41.79 8.12
C PRO A 232 19.16 -41.60 9.53
N VAL A 233 18.77 -40.49 10.22
CA VAL A 233 18.72 -40.10 11.70
C VAL A 233 19.98 -39.87 12.58
N PRO A 234 19.92 -39.15 13.75
CA PRO A 234 19.08 -38.03 14.26
C PRO A 234 19.87 -36.82 14.87
N THR A 235 19.18 -35.71 15.24
CA THR A 235 19.16 -34.98 16.56
C THR A 235 19.02 -33.43 16.42
N GLU A 236 17.99 -32.86 17.06
CA GLU A 236 17.66 -31.43 17.29
C GLU A 236 18.52 -30.77 18.42
N PRO A 237 18.41 -29.45 18.74
CA PRO A 237 17.54 -28.41 18.18
C PRO A 237 18.24 -27.10 17.74
N GLN A 238 17.45 -26.31 17.01
CA GLN A 238 17.74 -25.05 16.36
C GLN A 238 17.85 -23.87 17.34
N ALA A 239 18.94 -23.08 17.23
CA ALA A 239 19.04 -21.73 17.82
C ALA A 239 19.72 -20.70 16.88
N SER A 240 20.07 -21.09 15.65
CA SER A 240 20.94 -20.27 14.78
C SER A 240 20.22 -19.52 13.65
N GLU A 241 18.94 -19.81 13.37
CA GLU A 241 18.23 -19.24 12.20
C GLU A 241 17.77 -17.77 12.35
N LEU A 242 17.94 -17.14 13.51
CA LEU A 242 17.52 -15.74 13.72
C LEU A 242 18.65 -14.72 13.55
N LEU A 243 19.90 -15.17 13.44
CA LEU A 243 21.04 -14.28 13.24
C LEU A 243 21.22 -13.91 11.75
N ASP A 244 20.87 -14.83 10.84
CA ASP A 244 21.07 -14.66 9.39
C ASP A 244 20.07 -13.71 8.72
N LEU A 245 18.95 -13.37 9.37
CA LEU A 245 17.91 -12.50 8.79
C LEU A 245 18.17 -11.00 9.00
N LEU A 246 19.07 -10.63 9.91
CA LEU A 246 19.35 -9.22 10.24
C LEU A 246 20.56 -8.64 9.47
N ASP A 247 21.35 -9.48 8.80
CA ASP A 247 22.57 -9.09 8.08
C ASP A 247 22.35 -8.74 6.60
N LEU A 248 21.11 -8.84 6.09
CA LEU A 248 20.81 -8.73 4.65
C LEU A 248 20.19 -7.39 4.21
N LEU A 249 20.16 -6.37 5.07
CA LEU A 249 19.46 -5.08 4.83
C LEU A 249 20.38 -3.86 4.68
N ASP A 250 21.70 -4.05 4.55
CA ASP A 250 22.64 -2.93 4.46
C ASP A 250 22.91 -2.53 3.00
N GLY A 251 22.30 -1.42 2.56
CA GLY A 251 22.53 -0.80 1.26
C GLY A 251 22.13 0.69 1.30
N PRO A 252 22.98 1.62 0.82
CA PRO A 252 22.91 3.03 1.24
C PRO A 252 21.92 3.83 0.38
N SER A 253 21.19 4.75 1.00
CA SER A 253 20.45 5.81 0.30
C SER A 253 20.82 7.16 0.87
N GLY A 254 21.25 8.05 -0.02
CA GLY A 254 21.74 9.39 0.28
C GLY A 254 20.65 10.45 0.45
N ASP A 255 21.00 11.40 1.30
CA ASP A 255 20.71 12.84 1.40
C ASP A 255 19.40 13.50 0.90
N ALA A 256 18.88 14.33 1.83
CA ALA A 256 18.21 15.64 1.66
C ALA A 256 16.78 15.67 1.07
N GLN A 257 15.81 16.51 1.48
CA GLN A 257 15.74 17.71 2.34
C GLN A 257 14.24 18.08 2.61
N HIS A 258 13.96 18.78 3.73
CA HIS A 258 12.68 19.35 4.23
C HIS A 258 12.27 20.68 3.51
N PRO A 259 11.05 21.29 3.66
CA PRO A 259 10.55 21.96 4.92
C PRO A 259 8.97 22.01 5.07
N PRO A 260 8.32 22.87 5.90
CA PRO A 260 7.93 22.66 7.33
C PRO A 260 6.39 22.78 7.64
N PRO A 261 5.91 22.51 8.88
CA PRO A 261 4.62 23.02 9.36
C PRO A 261 4.70 23.93 10.62
N LEU A 262 3.67 24.77 10.77
CA LEU A 262 3.45 25.77 11.83
C LEU A 262 2.53 25.20 12.94
N ASP A 263 2.80 25.64 14.18
CA ASP A 263 2.14 25.22 15.43
C ASP A 263 0.67 25.70 15.65
N PRO A 264 -0.06 25.07 16.61
CA PRO A 264 -1.48 25.31 16.87
C PRO A 264 -1.76 26.19 18.11
N THR A 265 -3.02 26.61 18.30
CA THR A 265 -3.55 27.08 19.60
C THR A 265 -5.08 26.85 19.70
N PRO A 266 -5.64 26.71 20.93
CA PRO A 266 -6.87 25.97 21.20
C PRO A 266 -8.09 26.85 21.54
N GLY A 267 -9.29 26.27 21.52
CA GLY A 267 -10.49 26.88 22.08
C GLY A 267 -11.70 25.95 22.03
N GLY A 268 -12.09 25.42 23.19
CA GLY A 268 -13.22 24.50 23.33
C GLY A 268 -14.58 25.22 23.35
N ALA A 269 -15.59 24.53 22.82
CA ALA A 269 -17.00 24.67 23.20
C ALA A 269 -17.77 23.49 22.59
N LEU A 270 -18.89 23.11 23.22
CA LEU A 270 -19.97 22.23 22.74
C LEU A 270 -19.94 20.74 23.15
N ILE A 271 -19.76 20.45 24.44
CA ILE A 271 -20.01 19.10 25.02
C ILE A 271 -21.35 19.02 25.78
N HIS A 272 -22.45 19.51 25.19
CA HIS A 272 -23.73 19.53 25.92
C HIS A 272 -24.98 19.01 25.21
N LEU A 273 -24.88 18.41 24.02
CA LEU A 273 -26.04 17.85 23.35
C LEU A 273 -25.66 16.58 22.60
N LEU A 274 -26.03 15.41 23.16
CA LEU A 274 -26.73 14.31 22.49
C LEU A 274 -26.53 13.00 23.27
N ASN A 275 -27.51 12.71 24.10
CA ASN A 275 -27.70 11.43 24.79
C ASN A 275 -28.37 10.48 23.78
N LEU A 276 -27.65 9.47 23.26
CA LEU A 276 -28.18 8.36 22.46
C LEU A 276 -27.77 7.01 23.09
N PRO A 277 -28.57 5.94 22.89
CA PRO A 277 -28.47 4.71 23.67
C PRO A 277 -27.17 3.94 23.43
N CYS A 278 -26.53 3.61 24.56
CA CYS A 278 -25.40 2.72 24.81
C CYS A 278 -24.93 1.85 23.63
N ALA A 279 -23.85 2.26 22.97
CA ALA A 279 -22.97 1.37 22.25
C ALA A 279 -22.35 0.35 23.23
N PRO A 280 -22.05 -0.90 22.80
CA PRO A 280 -21.35 -1.86 23.66
C PRO A 280 -20.08 -1.22 24.23
N PRO A 281 -19.72 -1.50 25.49
CA PRO A 281 -18.58 -0.86 26.13
C PRO A 281 -17.34 -1.03 25.25
N PRO A 282 -16.54 0.03 25.02
CA PRO A 282 -15.29 -0.10 24.30
C PRO A 282 -14.43 -1.19 24.97
N PRO A 283 -13.72 -2.02 24.19
CA PRO A 283 -12.78 -2.98 24.76
C PRO A 283 -11.82 -2.23 25.69
N ALA A 284 -11.54 -2.80 26.87
CA ALA A 284 -10.70 -2.18 27.86
C ALA A 284 -9.37 -1.73 27.23
N PRO A 285 -8.91 -0.48 27.47
CA PRO A 285 -7.69 0.02 26.88
C PRO A 285 -6.50 -0.82 27.35
N ILE A 286 -5.70 -1.30 26.40
CA ILE A 286 -4.49 -2.07 26.69
C ILE A 286 -3.46 -1.11 27.32
N PRO A 287 -2.89 -1.44 28.50
CA PRO A 287 -1.96 -0.54 29.18
C PRO A 287 -0.66 -0.38 28.39
N ASN A 288 -0.12 0.84 28.37
CA ASN A 288 1.20 1.11 27.80
C ASN A 288 2.29 0.41 28.61
N LEU A 289 3.36 0.00 27.94
CA LEU A 289 4.46 -0.75 28.55
C LEU A 289 5.79 -0.04 28.30
N LYS A 290 6.50 0.33 29.37
CA LYS A 290 7.89 0.78 29.30
C LYS A 290 8.79 -0.43 29.15
N VAL A 291 9.57 -0.49 28.08
CA VAL A 291 10.35 -1.69 27.72
C VAL A 291 11.86 -1.47 27.78
N PHE A 292 12.30 -0.22 27.79
CA PHE A 292 13.72 0.12 27.84
C PHE A 292 13.95 1.46 28.54
N GLU A 293 15.02 1.55 29.32
CA GLU A 293 15.54 2.77 29.90
C GLU A 293 17.04 2.64 30.13
N ARG A 294 17.83 3.49 29.48
CA ARG A 294 19.29 3.54 29.67
C ARG A 294 19.82 4.91 29.30
N GLU A 295 20.68 5.48 30.14
CA GLU A 295 21.34 6.78 29.90
C GLU A 295 20.38 7.91 29.49
N GLY A 296 19.14 7.91 29.99
CA GLY A 296 18.12 8.91 29.67
C GLY A 296 17.29 8.62 28.41
N LEU A 297 17.67 7.65 27.57
CA LEU A 297 16.83 7.13 26.50
C LEU A 297 15.79 6.16 27.08
N GLN A 298 14.52 6.39 26.81
CA GLN A 298 13.38 5.57 27.24
C GLN A 298 12.54 5.13 26.05
N LEU A 299 12.12 3.86 26.06
CA LEU A 299 11.24 3.29 25.04
C LEU A 299 9.91 2.82 25.66
N ASN A 300 8.81 3.34 25.15
CA ASN A 300 7.45 2.99 25.56
C ASN A 300 6.67 2.37 24.39
N LEU A 301 5.92 1.33 24.66
CA LEU A 301 5.00 0.69 23.72
C LEU A 301 3.56 1.05 24.07
N SER A 302 2.80 1.51 23.09
CA SER A 302 1.34 1.59 23.18
C SER A 302 0.68 0.61 22.22
N PHE A 303 -0.48 0.10 22.60
CA PHE A 303 -1.13 -1.01 21.91
C PHE A 303 -2.54 -0.62 21.50
N VAL A 304 -2.88 -0.84 20.22
CA VAL A 304 -4.21 -0.58 19.67
C VAL A 304 -4.65 -1.77 18.84
N ARG A 305 -5.88 -2.24 19.09
CA ARG A 305 -6.55 -3.22 18.23
C ARG A 305 -7.61 -2.51 17.39
N PRO A 306 -7.48 -2.46 16.06
CA PRO A 306 -8.46 -1.79 15.22
C PRO A 306 -9.84 -2.48 15.29
N PRO A 307 -10.94 -1.71 15.32
CA PRO A 307 -12.28 -2.28 15.28
C PRO A 307 -12.49 -3.04 13.96
N GLY A 308 -13.04 -4.26 14.03
CA GLY A 308 -13.31 -5.10 12.86
C GLY A 308 -12.20 -6.08 12.48
N THR A 309 -10.98 -5.96 13.03
CA THR A 309 -9.86 -6.90 12.76
C THR A 309 -9.26 -7.45 14.06
N PRO A 310 -9.85 -8.50 14.68
CA PRO A 310 -9.43 -8.97 15.99
C PRO A 310 -8.04 -9.64 16.00
N THR A 311 -7.53 -10.03 14.83
CA THR A 311 -6.22 -10.67 14.66
C THR A 311 -5.08 -9.68 14.48
N LEU A 312 -5.36 -8.39 14.27
CA LEU A 312 -4.35 -7.36 14.02
C LEU A 312 -4.10 -6.54 15.30
N LEU A 313 -2.83 -6.49 15.72
CA LEU A 313 -2.34 -5.63 16.79
C LEU A 313 -1.43 -4.55 16.21
N LEU A 314 -1.71 -3.30 16.55
CA LEU A 314 -0.82 -2.17 16.27
C LEU A 314 -0.04 -1.83 17.53
N ILE A 315 1.29 -1.85 17.44
CA ILE A 315 2.18 -1.42 18.51
C ILE A 315 2.89 -0.15 18.06
N THR A 316 2.70 0.96 18.79
CA THR A 316 3.48 2.19 18.55
C THR A 316 4.64 2.22 19.53
N VAL A 317 5.85 2.12 18.99
CA VAL A 317 7.09 2.33 19.74
C VAL A 317 7.33 3.83 19.84
N THR A 318 7.54 4.36 21.04
CA THR A 318 7.85 5.77 21.30
C THR A 318 9.16 5.88 22.05
N ALA A 319 10.18 6.46 21.41
CA ALA A 319 11.48 6.74 21.99
C ALA A 319 11.53 8.20 22.47
N THR A 320 11.97 8.41 23.72
CA THR A 320 12.15 9.73 24.34
C THR A 320 13.53 9.80 24.97
N ASN A 321 14.18 10.96 24.91
CA ASN A 321 15.53 11.13 25.45
C ASN A 321 15.57 12.30 26.42
N THR A 322 15.83 12.02 27.70
CA THR A 322 15.94 13.03 28.78
C THR A 322 17.39 13.43 29.08
N SER A 323 18.36 12.87 28.36
CA SER A 323 19.77 13.19 28.54
C SER A 323 20.14 14.57 27.97
N GLY A 324 21.38 15.01 28.24
CA GLY A 324 21.89 16.29 27.77
C GLY A 324 22.38 16.32 26.30
N GLY A 325 22.40 15.18 25.60
CA GLY A 325 22.87 15.07 24.22
C GLY A 325 21.92 14.25 23.36
N ASP A 326 21.86 14.58 22.07
CA ASP A 326 20.96 13.91 21.12
C ASP A 326 21.38 12.45 20.91
N VAL A 327 20.38 11.58 20.74
CA VAL A 327 20.58 10.20 20.33
C VAL A 327 20.37 10.16 18.81
N THR A 328 21.43 9.93 18.04
CA THR A 328 21.41 9.96 16.57
C THR A 328 21.50 8.55 15.99
N HIS A 329 21.17 8.39 14.71
CA HIS A 329 21.13 7.08 14.03
C HIS A 329 20.31 6.02 14.79
N PHE A 330 19.22 6.46 15.41
CA PHE A 330 18.31 5.61 16.15
C PHE A 330 17.53 4.71 15.20
N ILE A 331 17.78 3.41 15.28
CA ILE A 331 17.12 2.37 14.53
C ILE A 331 16.51 1.39 15.52
N CYS A 332 15.20 1.17 15.39
CA CYS A 332 14.47 0.16 16.14
C CYS A 332 13.99 -0.93 15.18
N GLN A 333 14.40 -2.16 15.45
CA GLN A 333 14.00 -3.36 14.73
C GLN A 333 13.22 -4.27 15.68
N ALA A 334 12.31 -5.05 15.13
CA ALA A 334 11.48 -5.96 15.89
C ALA A 334 11.46 -7.35 15.24
N ALA A 335 11.31 -8.38 16.07
CA ALA A 335 11.12 -9.75 15.65
C ALA A 335 10.03 -10.42 16.51
N VAL A 336 9.26 -11.31 15.87
CA VAL A 336 8.17 -12.10 16.48
C VAL A 336 8.30 -13.56 16.03
N PRO A 337 7.67 -14.53 16.74
CA PRO A 337 7.68 -15.93 16.32
C PRO A 337 7.09 -16.12 14.91
N LYS A 338 7.51 -17.18 14.20
CA LYS A 338 7.06 -17.54 12.84
C LYS A 338 5.53 -17.70 12.70
N SER A 339 4.80 -17.85 13.82
CA SER A 339 3.33 -17.91 13.84
C SER A 339 2.64 -16.56 13.64
N PHE A 340 3.40 -15.46 13.70
CA PHE A 340 2.93 -14.09 13.51
C PHE A 340 3.49 -13.53 12.21
N GLN A 341 2.77 -12.57 11.62
CA GLN A 341 3.33 -11.73 10.56
C GLN A 341 3.62 -10.35 11.13
N LEU A 342 4.85 -9.89 11.01
CA LEU A 342 5.29 -8.57 11.45
C LEU A 342 5.59 -7.70 10.22
N GLN A 343 4.99 -6.52 10.20
CA GLN A 343 5.32 -5.46 9.25
C GLN A 343 5.71 -4.20 10.03
N LEU A 344 6.94 -3.74 9.81
CA LEU A 344 7.48 -2.53 10.43
C LEU A 344 7.26 -1.34 9.49
N GLN A 345 6.68 -0.26 9.99
CA GLN A 345 6.59 1.00 9.23
C GLN A 345 7.84 1.85 9.44
N ALA A 346 8.04 2.80 8.52
CA ALA A 346 9.13 3.77 8.63
C ALA A 346 9.02 4.55 9.96
N PRO A 347 10.14 4.78 10.68
CA PRO A 347 10.14 5.62 11.86
C PRO A 347 9.89 7.08 11.49
N SER A 348 9.42 7.88 12.45
CA SER A 348 9.21 9.32 12.26
C SER A 348 10.51 10.12 12.12
N GLY A 349 11.65 9.50 12.43
CA GLY A 349 12.98 10.08 12.32
C GLY A 349 14.06 9.12 12.83
N ASP A 350 15.31 9.50 12.65
CA ASP A 350 16.50 8.74 13.08
C ASP A 350 17.24 9.41 14.26
N THR A 351 16.70 10.50 14.79
CA THR A 351 17.29 11.24 15.92
C THR A 351 16.26 11.45 17.01
N VAL A 352 16.60 11.06 18.25
CA VAL A 352 15.79 11.31 19.45
C VAL A 352 16.42 12.50 20.20
N PRO A 353 15.82 13.70 20.13
CA PRO A 353 16.41 14.93 20.68
C PRO A 353 16.59 14.88 22.20
N ALA A 354 17.63 15.54 22.68
CA ALA A 354 17.94 15.72 24.10
C ALA A 354 16.84 16.45 24.88
N GLN A 355 16.94 16.41 26.21
CA GLN A 355 16.15 17.24 27.14
C GLN A 355 14.63 17.10 26.99
N GLY A 356 14.14 15.93 26.57
CA GLY A 356 12.72 15.66 26.41
C GLY A 356 12.10 16.35 25.19
N GLY A 357 12.88 16.56 24.12
CA GLY A 357 12.37 17.04 22.84
C GLY A 357 11.39 16.06 22.17
N LEU A 358 11.04 16.34 20.92
CA LEU A 358 10.02 15.57 20.18
C LEU A 358 10.37 14.08 20.13
N PRO A 359 9.46 13.18 20.55
CA PRO A 359 9.74 11.74 20.55
C PRO A 359 9.82 11.19 19.13
N THR A 360 10.66 10.18 18.96
CA THR A 360 10.69 9.37 17.73
C THR A 360 9.71 8.21 17.87
N THR A 361 8.82 8.06 16.90
CA THR A 361 7.80 7.01 16.90
C THR A 361 7.97 6.05 15.73
N GLN A 362 7.57 4.80 15.93
CA GLN A 362 7.56 3.79 14.88
C GLN A 362 6.40 2.81 15.08
N LEU A 363 5.66 2.51 13.99
CA LEU A 363 4.52 1.61 14.05
C LEU A 363 4.89 0.19 13.64
N LEU A 364 4.52 -0.78 14.47
CA LEU A 364 4.63 -2.22 14.23
C LEU A 364 3.23 -2.78 14.02
N ARG A 365 3.00 -3.42 12.88
CA ARG A 365 1.76 -4.14 12.56
C ARG A 365 2.00 -5.63 12.76
N ILE A 366 1.32 -6.23 13.74
CA ILE A 366 1.48 -7.64 14.08
C ILE A 366 0.16 -8.37 13.83
N LEU A 367 0.16 -9.34 12.92
CA LEU A 367 -0.98 -10.22 12.66
C LEU A 367 -0.80 -11.54 13.43
N ASN A 368 -1.80 -11.90 14.24
CA ASN A 368 -1.87 -13.13 15.02
C ASN A 368 -3.08 -13.99 14.63
N PRO A 369 -3.02 -14.72 13.50
CA PRO A 369 -4.15 -15.54 13.05
C PRO A 369 -4.43 -16.74 13.96
N LYS A 370 -3.44 -17.22 14.72
CA LYS A 370 -3.52 -18.43 15.55
C LYS A 370 -3.81 -18.17 17.03
N LYS A 371 -4.03 -16.91 17.43
CA LYS A 371 -4.18 -16.48 18.84
C LYS A 371 -3.08 -17.04 19.75
N ALA A 372 -1.87 -17.14 19.22
CA ALA A 372 -0.71 -17.62 19.95
C ALA A 372 -0.22 -16.54 20.92
N PRO A 373 0.46 -16.90 22.03
CA PRO A 373 1.06 -15.90 22.93
C PRO A 373 2.12 -15.08 22.20
N LEU A 374 2.03 -13.75 22.30
CA LEU A 374 2.96 -12.84 21.64
C LEU A 374 4.29 -12.80 22.41
N ARG A 375 5.39 -13.02 21.69
CA ARG A 375 6.76 -12.74 22.16
C ARG A 375 7.38 -11.73 21.22
N LEU A 376 7.87 -10.62 21.76
CA LEU A 376 8.43 -9.54 20.97
C LEU A 376 9.89 -9.35 21.36
N LYS A 377 10.79 -9.40 20.39
CA LYS A 377 12.21 -9.11 20.58
C LYS A 377 12.55 -7.82 19.84
N LEU A 378 13.19 -6.88 20.52
CA LEU A 378 13.60 -5.60 19.95
C LEU A 378 15.12 -5.54 19.84
N ARG A 379 15.61 -4.95 18.73
CA ARG A 379 17.00 -4.57 18.53
C ARG A 379 17.05 -3.06 18.32
N LEU A 380 17.76 -2.37 19.20
CA LEU A 380 18.01 -0.94 19.12
C LEU A 380 19.46 -0.73 18.69
N THR A 381 19.69 0.14 17.72
CA THR A 381 21.02 0.62 17.35
C THR A 381 20.97 2.14 17.35
N TYR A 382 21.89 2.80 18.04
CA TYR A 382 21.91 4.25 18.15
C TYR A 382 23.27 4.78 18.58
N ASN A 383 23.53 6.05 18.30
CA ASN A 383 24.71 6.76 18.74
C ASN A 383 24.34 7.75 19.84
N HIS A 384 25.01 7.67 20.99
CA HIS A 384 24.78 8.55 22.14
C HIS A 384 26.11 8.98 22.75
N PHE A 385 26.28 10.29 22.98
CA PHE A 385 27.53 10.89 23.45
C PHE A 385 28.79 10.44 22.66
N GLY A 386 28.64 10.24 21.34
CA GLY A 386 29.73 9.81 20.45
C GLY A 386 30.08 8.31 20.53
N GLN A 387 29.32 7.52 21.27
CA GLN A 387 29.45 6.06 21.31
C GLN A 387 28.31 5.40 20.54
N SER A 388 28.63 4.41 19.71
CA SER A 388 27.62 3.56 19.08
C SER A 388 27.22 2.44 20.03
N VAL A 389 25.92 2.32 20.28
CA VAL A 389 25.32 1.37 21.20
C VAL A 389 24.37 0.48 20.41
N GLN A 390 24.45 -0.82 20.68
CA GLN A 390 23.53 -1.81 20.15
C GLN A 390 22.98 -2.65 21.30
N GLU A 391 21.65 -2.72 21.38
CA GLU A 391 20.94 -3.42 22.44
C GLU A 391 19.94 -4.39 21.85
N ILE A 392 19.91 -5.61 22.38
CA ILE A 392 18.97 -6.65 21.95
C ILE A 392 18.32 -7.24 23.19
N PHE A 393 17.00 -7.13 23.30
CA PHE A 393 16.27 -7.63 24.45
C PHE A 393 14.89 -8.17 24.06
N GLU A 394 14.40 -9.13 24.84
CA GLU A 394 13.02 -9.61 24.75
C GLU A 394 12.12 -8.74 25.62
N VAL A 395 10.98 -8.34 25.08
CA VAL A 395 9.99 -7.55 25.80
C VAL A 395 9.24 -8.47 26.77
N ASN A 396 9.56 -8.32 28.04
CA ASN A 396 8.92 -9.05 29.13
C ASN A 396 7.60 -8.37 29.53
N ASN A 397 6.64 -9.14 30.03
CA ASN A 397 5.36 -8.65 30.57
C ASN A 397 4.47 -7.90 29.57
N LEU A 398 4.37 -8.39 28.33
CA LEU A 398 3.34 -7.91 27.41
C LEU A 398 1.93 -8.11 28.04
N PRO A 399 1.03 -7.11 27.96
CA PRO A 399 -0.33 -7.26 28.48
C PRO A 399 -1.07 -8.42 27.82
N VAL A 400 -1.85 -9.19 28.57
CA VAL A 400 -2.55 -10.38 28.07
C VAL A 400 -3.52 -10.08 26.92
N GLU A 401 -4.04 -8.86 26.91
CA GLU A 401 -4.91 -8.30 25.89
C GLU A 401 -4.21 -8.11 24.53
N THR A 402 -2.88 -8.20 24.47
CA THR A 402 -2.12 -8.10 23.21
C THR A 402 -2.23 -9.36 22.35
N TRP A 403 -2.62 -10.52 22.91
CA TRP A 403 -2.75 -11.77 22.15
C TRP A 403 -4.08 -12.54 22.32
N GLN A 404 -4.93 -12.15 23.27
CA GLN A 404 -6.29 -12.70 23.44
C GLN A 404 -7.28 -12.07 22.46
#